data_AF-A0A1F7THF3-F1
#
_entry.id   AF-A0A1F7THF3-F1
#
_cell.length_a   1.000
_cell.length_b   1.000
_cell.length_c   1.000
_cell.angle_alpha   90.00
_cell.angle_beta   90.00
_cell.angle_gamma   90.00
#
_symmetry.space_group_name_H-M   'P 1'
#
loop_
_entity.id
_entity.type
_entity.pdbx_description
1 polymer ?
#
loop_
_entity_poly.entity_id
_entity_poly.type
_entity_poly.pdbx_seq_one_letter_code
_entity_poly.pdbx_strand_id
1 'polypeptide(L)'
;MGRLSILAALIAVAITGYAVGFYVQPAPTQVAGMRAAPAGAPAIPPVTGYSEGREILFLHTETSDPKIAKLLTDMMGSPVLHVPSLAQVPGESLARVYVYKNGPKPDGPRGPLGFQPDVFDNPPGQPGYRPLRRVLLVTWKDEKTARLHKSAAEVKEALRRGEITVEDSGIVVNMPFLTWPGGRR
;
A
#
# COMPACT_ATOMS: atom_id res chain seq x y z
N MET A 1 59.53 -17.18 10.61
CA MET A 1 58.81 -17.12 9.32
C MET A 1 57.60 -16.22 9.48
N GLY A 2 57.73 -14.97 9.05
CA GLY A 2 56.66 -13.97 9.11
C GLY A 2 56.91 -12.95 8.00
N ARG A 3 55.80 -12.55 7.34
CA ARG A 3 55.54 -11.47 6.36
C ARG A 3 54.50 -12.01 5.38
N LEU A 4 53.21 -11.88 5.68
CA LEU A 4 52.35 -10.72 5.41
C LEU A 4 52.58 -10.13 4.02
N SER A 5 51.73 -10.53 3.08
CA SER A 5 51.46 -9.84 1.82
C SER A 5 50.11 -10.35 1.31
N ILE A 6 49.12 -9.46 1.20
CA ILE A 6 48.35 -9.21 -0.02
C ILE A 6 47.43 -8.04 0.30
N LEU A 7 47.76 -6.93 -0.33
CA LEU A 7 46.94 -5.76 -0.53
C LEU A 7 45.91 -6.10 -1.60
N ALA A 8 44.62 -5.92 -1.33
CA ALA A 8 43.59 -5.86 -2.35
C ALA A 8 42.62 -4.73 -1.99
N ALA A 9 42.77 -3.62 -2.70
CA ALA A 9 41.80 -2.53 -2.75
C ALA A 9 40.66 -2.87 -3.72
N LEU A 10 39.62 -2.01 -3.73
CA LEU A 10 38.56 -1.82 -4.76
C LEU A 10 37.28 -2.65 -4.52
N ILE A 11 36.04 -2.13 -4.54
CA ILE A 11 35.44 -0.85 -4.96
C ILE A 11 34.18 -0.62 -4.10
N ALA A 12 33.98 0.60 -3.59
CA ALA A 12 32.68 1.01 -3.06
C ALA A 12 31.75 1.35 -4.24
N VAL A 13 30.83 0.45 -4.58
CA VAL A 13 29.69 0.79 -5.45
C VAL A 13 28.66 1.50 -4.58
N ALA A 14 28.47 2.79 -4.82
CA ALA A 14 27.37 3.54 -4.25
C ALA A 14 26.04 3.01 -4.83
N ILE A 15 25.40 2.09 -4.12
CA ILE A 15 24.04 1.65 -4.44
C ILE A 15 23.10 2.77 -3.98
N THR A 16 22.58 3.52 -4.94
CA THR A 16 21.45 4.43 -4.72
C THR A 16 20.29 3.58 -4.22
N GLY A 17 19.86 3.80 -2.99
CA GLY A 17 18.91 2.95 -2.28
C GLY A 17 17.52 2.94 -2.92
N TYR A 18 17.31 2.05 -3.89
CA TYR A 18 16.01 1.43 -4.09
C TYR A 18 16.01 0.19 -3.19
N ALA A 19 15.50 0.33 -1.97
CA ALA A 19 15.29 -0.81 -1.09
C ALA A 19 14.14 -1.66 -1.65
N VAL A 20 14.43 -2.46 -2.67
CA VAL A 20 13.65 -3.67 -2.95
C VAL A 20 13.97 -4.61 -1.80
N GLY A 21 13.17 -4.55 -0.74
CA GLY A 21 13.24 -5.53 0.33
C GLY A 21 13.00 -6.90 -0.28
N PHE A 22 14.05 -7.72 -0.39
CA PHE A 22 13.91 -9.14 -0.68
C PHE A 22 13.17 -9.77 0.50
N TYR A 23 11.84 -9.76 0.45
CA TYR A 23 11.03 -10.58 1.31
C TYR A 23 11.32 -12.03 0.94
N VAL A 24 12.15 -12.70 1.74
CA VAL A 24 12.28 -14.16 1.68
C VAL A 24 10.94 -14.70 2.14
N GLN A 25 10.07 -15.06 1.19
CA GLN A 25 8.84 -15.77 1.51
C GLN A 25 9.23 -17.10 2.14
N PRO A 26 8.81 -17.41 3.38
CA PRO A 26 8.96 -18.77 3.88
C PRO A 26 8.24 -19.72 2.93
N ALA A 27 8.84 -20.90 2.68
CA ALA A 27 8.22 -21.89 1.82
C ALA A 27 6.78 -22.16 2.31
N PRO A 28 5.77 -22.12 1.41
CA PRO A 28 4.39 -22.34 1.81
C PRO A 28 4.29 -23.70 2.48
N THR A 29 3.73 -23.72 3.69
CA THR A 29 3.46 -24.98 4.40
C THR A 29 2.51 -25.80 3.53
N GLN A 30 2.87 -27.05 3.21
CA GLN A 30 2.00 -27.90 2.40
C GLN A 30 0.69 -28.13 3.15
N VAL A 31 -0.39 -27.53 2.66
CA VAL A 31 -1.74 -27.78 3.17
C VAL A 31 -2.17 -29.13 2.61
N ALA A 32 -2.51 -30.08 3.48
CA ALA A 32 -2.90 -31.42 3.08
C ALA A 32 -4.05 -31.37 2.04
N GLY A 33 -3.86 -32.01 0.89
CA GLY A 33 -4.83 -32.02 -0.21
C GLY A 33 -4.72 -30.84 -1.20
N MET A 34 -3.90 -29.83 -0.94
CA MET A 34 -3.57 -28.79 -1.93
C MET A 34 -2.27 -29.13 -2.66
N ARG A 35 -2.27 -28.95 -3.98
CA ARG A 35 -1.02 -29.00 -4.76
C ARG A 35 -0.14 -27.84 -4.32
N ALA A 36 1.15 -28.10 -4.18
CA ALA A 36 2.14 -27.03 -4.02
C ALA A 36 1.97 -26.02 -5.16
N ALA A 37 2.21 -24.74 -4.86
CA ALA A 37 2.25 -23.71 -5.89
C ALA A 37 3.21 -24.15 -7.00
N PRO A 38 2.82 -24.03 -8.29
CA PRO A 38 3.69 -24.44 -9.38
C PRO A 38 5.00 -23.64 -9.36
N ALA A 39 6.09 -24.28 -9.75
CA ALA A 39 7.35 -23.58 -9.93
C ALA A 39 7.16 -22.41 -10.90
N GLY A 40 7.59 -21.21 -10.50
CA GLY A 40 7.40 -19.99 -11.29
C GLY A 40 6.01 -19.34 -11.17
N ALA A 41 5.18 -19.74 -10.20
CA ALA A 41 3.96 -19.00 -9.89
C ALA A 41 4.27 -17.50 -9.62
N PRO A 42 3.51 -16.56 -10.20
CA PRO A 42 3.73 -15.14 -9.95
C PRO A 42 3.55 -14.79 -8.46
N ALA A 43 4.45 -13.97 -7.92
CA ALA A 43 4.29 -13.34 -6.62
C ALA A 43 3.70 -11.94 -6.80
N ILE A 44 2.65 -11.61 -6.04
CA ILE A 44 2.08 -10.26 -6.02
C ILE A 44 2.73 -9.50 -4.85
N PRO A 45 3.42 -8.38 -5.10
CA PRO A 45 4.12 -7.65 -4.05
C PRO A 45 3.14 -6.96 -3.09
N PRO A 46 3.30 -7.12 -1.76
CA PRO A 46 2.49 -6.41 -0.77
C PRO A 46 2.84 -4.92 -0.73
N VAL A 47 1.84 -4.10 -0.42
CA VAL A 47 2.00 -2.66 -0.15
C VAL A 47 1.70 -2.35 1.30
N THR A 48 2.47 -1.44 1.88
CA THR A 48 2.27 -0.96 3.24
C THR A 48 1.24 0.19 3.28
N GLY A 49 0.30 0.09 4.21
CA GLY A 49 -0.65 1.16 4.54
C GLY A 49 -0.87 1.27 6.06
N TYR A 50 -1.81 2.12 6.46
CA TYR A 50 -2.24 2.24 7.85
C TYR A 50 -3.71 1.94 8.05
N SER A 51 -4.05 1.28 9.16
CA SER A 51 -5.42 1.12 9.62
C SER A 51 -5.45 0.97 11.15
N GLU A 52 -6.40 1.64 11.81
CA GLU A 52 -6.56 1.61 13.28
C GLU A 52 -5.25 1.86 14.05
N GLY A 53 -4.44 2.81 13.58
CA GLY A 53 -3.18 3.20 14.23
C GLY A 53 -2.02 2.23 13.97
N ARG A 54 -2.24 1.15 13.21
CA ARG A 54 -1.24 0.11 12.91
C ARG A 54 -0.88 0.06 11.44
N GLU A 55 0.35 -0.37 11.18
CA GLU A 55 0.78 -0.72 9.83
C GLU A 55 0.07 -2.01 9.37
N ILE A 56 -0.34 -2.04 8.11
CA ILE A 56 -0.98 -3.18 7.45
C ILE A 56 -0.34 -3.43 6.09
N LEU A 57 -0.46 -4.66 5.60
CA LEU A 57 -0.10 -5.05 4.24
C LEU A 57 -1.37 -5.29 3.44
N PHE A 58 -1.40 -4.84 2.18
CA PHE A 58 -2.51 -5.02 1.25
C PHE A 58 -2.01 -5.19 -0.19
N LEU A 59 -2.92 -5.47 -1.13
CA LEU A 59 -2.63 -5.60 -2.56
C LEU A 59 -3.40 -4.59 -3.39
N HIS A 60 -2.91 -4.27 -4.59
CA HIS A 60 -3.65 -3.58 -5.64
C HIS A 60 -3.93 -4.57 -6.76
N THR A 61 -5.15 -5.08 -6.91
CA THR A 61 -5.44 -6.14 -7.90
C THR A 61 -6.14 -5.61 -9.14
N GLU A 62 -7.24 -4.86 -8.96
CA GLU A 62 -8.03 -4.28 -10.06
C GLU A 62 -8.46 -2.83 -9.74
N THR A 63 -8.67 -2.02 -10.76
CA THR A 63 -9.16 -0.63 -10.62
C THR A 63 -10.11 -0.23 -11.75
N SER A 64 -11.03 0.68 -11.46
CA SER A 64 -11.98 1.24 -12.43
C SER A 64 -11.38 2.22 -13.42
N ASP A 65 -10.15 2.71 -13.17
CA ASP A 65 -9.54 3.77 -13.99
C ASP A 65 -8.29 3.26 -14.72
N PRO A 66 -8.17 3.48 -16.04
CA PRO A 66 -7.06 2.94 -16.84
C PRO A 66 -5.71 3.61 -16.53
N LYS A 67 -5.72 4.89 -16.13
CA LYS A 67 -4.48 5.62 -15.78
C LYS A 67 -3.95 5.13 -14.44
N ILE A 68 -4.84 4.90 -13.47
CA ILE A 68 -4.49 4.31 -12.19
C ILE A 68 -4.01 2.86 -12.36
N ALA A 69 -4.64 2.07 -13.25
CA ALA A 69 -4.20 0.72 -13.56
C ALA A 69 -2.74 0.72 -14.03
N LYS A 70 -2.41 1.60 -14.99
CA LYS A 70 -1.05 1.76 -15.48
C LYS A 70 -0.08 2.24 -14.39
N LEU A 71 -0.45 3.28 -13.65
CA LEU A 71 0.38 3.84 -12.58
C LEU A 71 0.76 2.77 -11.55
N LEU A 72 -0.23 2.03 -11.05
CA LEU A 72 0.00 1.00 -10.04
C LEU A 72 0.75 -0.20 -10.62
N THR A 73 0.50 -0.57 -11.88
CA THR A 73 1.27 -1.62 -12.56
C THR A 73 2.75 -1.28 -12.64
N ASP A 74 3.07 -0.07 -13.09
CA ASP A 74 4.44 0.42 -13.21
C ASP A 74 5.12 0.51 -11.83
N MET A 75 4.39 1.01 -10.81
CA MET A 75 4.89 1.15 -9.45
C MET A 75 5.19 -0.20 -8.79
N MET A 76 4.33 -1.20 -8.99
CA MET A 76 4.45 -2.50 -8.33
C MET A 76 5.31 -3.50 -9.11
N GLY A 77 5.58 -3.26 -10.39
CA GLY A 77 6.17 -4.28 -11.26
C GLY A 77 5.29 -5.54 -11.39
N SER A 78 3.99 -5.40 -11.12
CA SER A 78 2.99 -6.47 -11.13
C SER A 78 1.68 -5.92 -11.70
N PRO A 79 0.98 -6.62 -12.60
CA PRO A 79 -0.22 -6.09 -13.25
C PRO A 79 -1.34 -5.73 -12.28
N VAL A 80 -1.87 -4.51 -12.42
CA VAL A 80 -3.15 -4.08 -11.86
C VAL A 80 -4.15 -3.95 -13.01
N LEU A 81 -5.23 -4.73 -12.98
CA LEU A 81 -6.13 -4.83 -14.13
C LEU A 81 -7.14 -3.68 -14.15
N HIS A 82 -7.40 -3.16 -15.36
CA HIS A 82 -8.44 -2.17 -15.58
C HIS A 82 -9.80 -2.84 -15.76
N VAL A 83 -10.75 -2.50 -14.88
CA VAL A 83 -12.12 -3.05 -14.85
C VAL A 83 -13.12 -1.89 -14.72
N PRO A 84 -13.57 -1.29 -15.84
CA PRO A 84 -14.42 -0.09 -15.82
C PRO A 84 -15.70 -0.22 -15.00
N SER A 85 -16.31 -1.41 -14.96
CA SER A 85 -17.55 -1.66 -14.22
C SER A 85 -17.39 -1.47 -12.71
N LEU A 86 -16.17 -1.46 -12.17
CA LEU A 86 -15.93 -1.15 -10.75
C LEU A 86 -16.40 0.26 -10.37
N ALA A 87 -16.40 1.22 -11.30
CA ALA A 87 -16.92 2.57 -11.03
C ALA A 87 -18.45 2.59 -10.79
N GLN A 88 -19.15 1.53 -11.19
CA GLN A 88 -20.61 1.42 -11.06
C GLN A 88 -21.02 0.65 -9.81
N VAL A 89 -20.05 0.19 -9.00
CA VAL A 89 -20.34 -0.56 -7.78
C VAL A 89 -21.11 0.33 -6.80
N PRO A 90 -22.24 -0.15 -6.25
CA PRO A 90 -23.03 0.61 -5.29
C PRO A 90 -22.21 1.02 -4.06
N GLY A 91 -22.45 2.23 -3.54
CA GLY A 91 -21.64 2.83 -2.47
C GLY A 91 -21.58 2.00 -1.18
N GLU A 92 -22.64 1.25 -0.87
CA GLU A 92 -22.75 0.34 0.28
C GLU A 92 -21.84 -0.91 0.17
N SER A 93 -21.39 -1.21 -1.04
CA SER A 93 -20.42 -2.26 -1.33
C SER A 93 -18.97 -1.76 -1.29
N LEU A 94 -18.77 -0.46 -1.06
CA LEU A 94 -17.46 0.18 -1.03
C LEU A 94 -17.09 0.61 0.40
N ALA A 95 -15.84 0.35 0.76
CA ALA A 95 -15.19 1.00 1.89
C ALA A 95 -14.27 2.11 1.36
N ARG A 96 -13.54 2.80 2.23
CA ARG A 96 -12.73 3.97 1.86
C ARG A 96 -11.25 3.69 1.98
N VAL A 97 -10.48 4.34 1.12
CA VAL A 97 -9.03 4.51 1.27
C VAL A 97 -8.72 5.99 1.08
N TYR A 98 -7.86 6.52 1.94
CA TYR A 98 -7.42 7.91 1.91
C TYR A 98 -6.01 7.98 1.35
N VAL A 99 -5.86 8.64 0.21
CA VAL A 99 -4.60 8.79 -0.55
C VAL A 99 -4.18 10.26 -0.52
N TYR A 100 -2.91 10.53 -0.22
CA TYR A 100 -2.44 11.89 0.07
C TYR A 100 -1.84 12.57 -1.15
N LYS A 101 -2.34 13.76 -1.48
CA LYS A 101 -1.82 14.61 -2.56
C LYS A 101 -0.69 15.54 -2.12
N ASN A 102 -0.52 15.77 -0.82
CA ASN A 102 0.57 16.53 -0.22
C ASN A 102 0.85 16.13 1.24
N GLY A 103 1.81 16.80 1.90
CA GLY A 103 2.13 16.59 3.32
C GLY A 103 3.42 15.77 3.55
N PRO A 104 3.49 14.97 4.63
CA PRO A 104 4.73 14.29 5.02
C PRO A 104 5.20 13.28 3.98
N LYS A 105 6.51 13.23 3.76
CA LYS A 105 7.21 12.27 2.90
C LYS A 105 8.19 11.46 3.75
N PRO A 106 7.74 10.35 4.36
CA PRO A 106 8.63 9.55 5.21
C PRO A 106 9.76 8.93 4.38
N ASP A 107 10.89 8.60 5.03
CA ASP A 107 12.02 7.90 4.39
C ASP A 107 11.73 6.42 4.09
N GLY A 108 10.59 5.90 4.59
CA GLY A 108 10.10 4.55 4.39
C GLY A 108 8.99 4.44 3.33
N PRO A 109 8.01 3.52 3.51
CA PRO A 109 6.91 3.32 2.57
C PRO A 109 6.14 4.61 2.31
N ARG A 110 5.69 4.77 1.05
CA ARG A 110 4.95 5.94 0.57
C ARG A 110 3.71 5.49 -0.19
N GLY A 111 2.68 6.33 -0.18
CA GLY A 111 1.50 6.14 -1.03
C GLY A 111 1.83 6.39 -2.51
N PRO A 112 0.88 6.10 -3.43
CA PRO A 112 1.11 6.16 -4.88
C PRO A 112 1.43 7.55 -5.43
N LEU A 113 1.18 8.61 -4.65
CA LEU A 113 1.50 9.99 -5.01
C LEU A 113 2.80 10.51 -4.34
N GLY A 114 3.56 9.64 -3.67
CA GLY A 114 4.87 9.95 -3.10
C GLY A 114 4.85 10.65 -1.74
N PHE A 115 3.69 10.73 -1.09
CA PHE A 115 3.49 11.22 0.28
C PHE A 115 3.33 10.04 1.25
N GLN A 116 2.72 10.26 2.41
CA GLN A 116 2.52 9.21 3.40
C GLN A 116 1.77 7.97 2.84
N PRO A 117 1.93 6.79 3.48
CA PRO A 117 1.12 5.62 3.18
C PRO A 117 -0.39 5.90 3.28
N ASP A 118 -1.13 5.13 2.50
CA ASP A 118 -2.59 5.22 2.43
C ASP A 118 -3.22 4.79 3.76
N VAL A 119 -4.32 5.43 4.12
CA VAL A 119 -5.08 5.13 5.34
C VAL A 119 -6.38 4.44 4.98
N PHE A 120 -6.66 3.31 5.61
CA PHE A 120 -7.85 2.51 5.36
C PHE A 120 -8.83 2.56 6.54
N ASP A 121 -10.12 2.67 6.22
CA ASP A 121 -11.19 2.42 7.20
C ASP A 121 -11.57 0.93 7.25
N ASN A 122 -12.29 0.53 8.30
CA ASN A 122 -12.94 -0.78 8.40
C ASN A 122 -12.06 -1.97 7.98
N PRO A 123 -10.95 -2.28 8.70
CA PRO A 123 -10.18 -3.50 8.46
C PRO A 123 -11.04 -4.77 8.63
N PRO A 124 -10.58 -5.94 8.12
CA PRO A 124 -11.26 -7.21 8.33
C PRO A 124 -11.56 -7.47 9.81
N GLY A 125 -12.75 -8.04 10.07
CA GLY A 125 -13.30 -8.20 11.43
C GLY A 125 -14.22 -7.07 11.87
N GLN A 126 -14.27 -5.95 11.13
CA GLN A 126 -15.27 -4.90 11.34
C GLN A 126 -16.45 -5.02 10.36
N PRO A 127 -17.70 -4.67 10.76
CA PRO A 127 -18.89 -4.79 9.91
C PRO A 127 -18.79 -4.04 8.56
N GLY A 128 -18.05 -2.93 8.55
CA GLY A 128 -17.84 -2.09 7.37
C GLY A 128 -16.77 -2.59 6.40
N TYR A 129 -16.13 -3.73 6.66
CA TYR A 129 -15.07 -4.22 5.78
C TYR A 129 -15.61 -4.48 4.37
N ARG A 130 -14.98 -3.88 3.37
CA ARG A 130 -15.17 -4.19 1.96
C ARG A 130 -13.78 -4.24 1.29
N PRO A 131 -13.52 -5.21 0.40
CA PRO A 131 -12.26 -5.25 -0.34
C PRO A 131 -12.21 -4.19 -1.44
N LEU A 132 -13.37 -3.79 -1.98
CA LEU A 132 -13.47 -2.69 -2.93
C LEU A 132 -13.44 -1.35 -2.18
N ARG A 133 -12.52 -0.48 -2.60
CA ARG A 133 -12.23 0.79 -1.94
C ARG A 133 -12.44 1.95 -2.90
N ARG A 134 -13.23 2.92 -2.46
CA ARG A 134 -13.29 4.23 -3.10
C ARG A 134 -12.08 5.05 -2.70
N VAL A 135 -11.40 5.62 -3.69
CA VAL A 135 -10.22 6.45 -3.48
C VAL A 135 -10.63 7.87 -3.12
N LEU A 136 -10.32 8.28 -1.90
CA LEU A 136 -10.52 9.63 -1.40
C LEU A 136 -9.18 10.36 -1.34
N LEU A 137 -9.09 11.49 -2.04
CA LEU A 137 -7.87 12.28 -2.16
C LEU A 137 -7.81 13.31 -1.03
N VAL A 138 -6.76 13.22 -0.21
CA VAL A 138 -6.53 14.09 0.95
C VAL A 138 -5.51 15.18 0.59
N THR A 139 -5.84 16.42 0.93
CA THR A 139 -4.91 17.56 0.83
C THR A 139 -4.83 18.29 2.16
N TRP A 140 -3.64 18.46 2.72
CA TRP A 140 -3.35 19.39 3.80
C TRP A 140 -3.48 20.83 3.32
N LYS A 141 -4.20 21.67 4.07
CA LYS A 141 -4.32 23.10 3.76
C LYS A 141 -3.04 23.87 4.09
N ASP A 142 -2.36 23.49 5.17
CA ASP A 142 -1.04 24.00 5.54
C ASP A 142 -0.07 22.84 5.76
N GLU A 143 0.86 22.65 4.83
CA GLU A 143 1.86 21.57 4.87
C GLU A 143 2.81 21.70 6.08
N LYS A 144 2.97 22.89 6.66
CA LYS A 144 3.83 23.07 7.85
C LYS A 144 3.25 22.41 9.10
N THR A 145 1.94 22.20 9.13
CA THR A 145 1.22 21.53 10.23
C THR A 145 0.96 20.05 9.95
N ALA A 146 1.34 19.59 8.76
CA ALA A 146 1.00 18.27 8.29
C ALA A 146 1.73 17.20 9.11
N ARG A 147 1.00 16.14 9.45
CA ARG A 147 1.48 15.00 10.23
C ARG A 147 0.95 13.72 9.62
N LEU A 148 1.54 12.59 10.00
CA LEU A 148 1.02 11.29 9.58
C LEU A 148 -0.36 11.05 10.19
N HIS A 149 -1.33 10.64 9.38
CA HIS A 149 -2.50 9.93 9.90
C HIS A 149 -2.29 8.43 9.76
N LYS A 150 -2.66 7.69 10.81
CA LYS A 150 -2.56 6.22 10.89
C LYS A 150 -3.92 5.53 11.05
N SER A 151 -5.01 6.30 11.12
CA SER A 151 -6.36 5.76 11.24
C SER A 151 -7.37 6.65 10.51
N ALA A 152 -8.46 6.05 10.03
CA ALA A 152 -9.56 6.80 9.45
C ALA A 152 -10.20 7.78 10.46
N ALA A 153 -10.12 7.48 11.77
CA ALA A 153 -10.57 8.39 12.82
C ALA A 153 -9.72 9.68 12.85
N GLU A 154 -8.40 9.58 12.76
CA GLU A 154 -7.51 10.76 12.67
C GLU A 154 -7.77 11.59 11.42
N VAL A 155 -8.00 10.94 10.27
CA VAL A 155 -8.35 11.65 9.03
C VAL A 155 -9.66 12.43 9.20
N LYS A 156 -10.70 11.79 9.75
CA LYS A 156 -12.01 12.42 9.99
C LYS A 156 -11.89 13.58 10.98
N GLU A 157 -11.08 13.44 12.01
CA GLU A 157 -10.84 14.51 12.97
C GLU A 157 -10.10 15.70 12.34
N ALA A 158 -9.04 15.46 11.56
CA ALA A 158 -8.33 16.52 10.85
C ALA A 158 -9.26 17.25 9.86
N LEU A 159 -10.15 16.51 9.18
CA LEU A 159 -11.17 17.09 8.31
C LEU A 159 -12.15 17.98 9.10
N ARG A 160 -12.64 17.49 10.25
CA ARG A 160 -13.55 18.24 11.13
C ARG A 160 -12.92 19.52 11.68
N ARG A 161 -11.62 19.48 11.99
CA ARG A 161 -10.85 20.66 12.41
C ARG A 161 -10.47 21.58 11.25
N GLY A 162 -10.81 21.20 10.01
CA GLY A 162 -10.55 22.00 8.82
C GLY A 162 -9.08 22.05 8.40
N GLU A 163 -8.24 21.13 8.89
CA GLU A 163 -6.80 21.05 8.58
C GLU A 163 -6.55 20.48 7.18
N ILE A 164 -7.45 19.61 6.73
CA ILE A 164 -7.39 18.94 5.42
C ILE A 164 -8.67 19.20 4.62
N THR A 165 -8.60 18.94 3.32
CA THR A 165 -9.76 18.69 2.45
C THR A 165 -9.72 17.25 1.96
N VAL A 166 -10.91 16.70 1.67
CA VAL A 166 -11.07 15.34 1.13
C VAL A 166 -11.96 15.42 -0.10
N GLU A 167 -11.46 14.89 -1.21
CA GLU A 167 -12.14 14.86 -2.51
C GLU A 167 -12.41 13.41 -2.91
N ASP A 168 -13.65 13.13 -3.33
CA ASP A 168 -13.99 11.83 -3.91
C ASP A 168 -13.55 11.80 -5.38
N SER A 169 -12.64 10.89 -5.71
CA SER A 169 -12.12 10.76 -7.08
C SER A 169 -13.09 10.05 -8.03
N GLY A 170 -14.10 9.35 -7.52
CA GLY A 170 -14.94 8.43 -8.29
C GLY A 170 -14.24 7.12 -8.69
N ILE A 171 -12.97 6.93 -8.31
CA ILE A 171 -12.18 5.76 -8.66
C ILE A 171 -12.39 4.67 -7.60
N VAL A 172 -12.59 3.43 -8.06
CA VAL A 172 -12.71 2.24 -7.23
C VAL A 172 -11.55 1.29 -7.50
N VAL A 173 -10.91 0.81 -6.44
CA VAL A 173 -9.81 -0.15 -6.51
C VAL A 173 -10.13 -1.34 -5.61
N ASN A 174 -9.87 -2.57 -6.07
CA ASN A 174 -9.88 -3.76 -5.24
C ASN A 174 -8.57 -3.83 -4.45
N MET A 175 -8.68 -3.65 -3.13
CA MET A 175 -7.55 -3.57 -2.20
C MET A 175 -7.72 -4.54 -1.02
N PRO A 176 -7.58 -5.85 -1.24
CA PRO A 176 -7.69 -6.83 -0.16
C PRO A 176 -6.50 -6.73 0.80
N PHE A 177 -6.78 -6.86 2.10
CA PHE A 177 -5.76 -6.85 3.14
C PHE A 177 -5.06 -8.20 3.23
N LEU A 178 -3.74 -8.19 3.37
CA LEU A 178 -2.92 -9.34 3.73
C LEU A 178 -2.73 -9.45 5.24
N THR A 179 -2.53 -8.31 5.91
CA THR A 179 -2.46 -8.23 7.38
C THR A 179 -3.40 -7.15 7.88
N TRP A 180 -3.94 -7.31 9.09
CA TRP A 180 -4.83 -6.35 9.73
C TRP A 180 -4.74 -6.46 11.25
N PRO A 181 -5.25 -5.47 12.00
CA PRO A 181 -5.36 -5.59 13.45
C PRO A 181 -6.12 -6.87 13.84
N GLY A 182 -5.43 -7.83 14.44
CA GLY A 182 -6.02 -9.10 14.89
C GLY A 182 -5.96 -10.26 13.88
N GLY A 183 -5.32 -10.10 12.71
CA GLY A 183 -5.20 -11.22 11.77
C GLY A 183 -4.27 -11.01 10.57
N ARG A 184 -4.09 -12.10 9.80
CA ARG A 184 -3.33 -12.14 8.54
C ARG A 184 -3.83 -13.29 7.65
N ARG A 185 -3.42 -13.28 6.39
CA ARG A 185 -3.55 -14.42 5.46
C ARG A 185 -2.19 -14.81 4.87
#